data_AF-A0A3P7SHJ3-F1
#
_entry.id   AF-A0A3P7SHJ3-F1
#
_cell.length_a   1.000
_cell.length_b   1.000
_cell.length_c   1.000
_cell.angle_alpha   90.00
_cell.angle_beta   90.00
_cell.angle_gamma   90.00
#
_symmetry.space_group_name_H-M   'P 1'
#
loop_
_entity.id
_entity.type
_entity.pdbx_description
1 polymer ?
#
loop_
_entity_poly.entity_id
_entity_poly.type
_entity_poly.pdbx_seq_one_letter_code
_entity_poly.pdbx_strand_id
1 'polypeptide(L)'
;MEYSLILKYSHLFFKVIPSGQSFVKSSDGTGLNANGGFAYVGMFWFRFWRFGYWVDVVVDDRLPTEGGRLSFVYSSDRNEFWSALLEKAYAK
;
A
#
# COMPACT_ATOMS: atom_id res chain seq x y z
N MET A 1 16.43 11.37 2.66
CA MET A 1 17.58 10.60 2.14
C MET A 1 17.47 9.10 2.50
N GLU A 2 16.26 8.50 2.52
CA GLU A 2 16.10 7.09 2.98
C GLU A 2 15.31 6.16 2.03
N TYR A 3 14.54 6.70 1.08
CA TYR A 3 13.70 5.87 0.19
C TYR A 3 14.50 5.07 -0.86
N SER A 4 15.74 5.47 -1.16
CA SER A 4 16.59 4.81 -2.19
C SER A 4 17.10 3.42 -1.80
N LEU A 5 17.08 3.04 -0.51
CA LEU A 5 17.61 1.73 -0.09
C LEU A 5 16.57 0.60 -0.23
N ILE A 6 15.29 0.88 -0.03
CA ILE A 6 14.22 -0.13 -0.16
C ILE A 6 13.97 -0.52 -1.63
N LEU A 7 14.06 0.44 -2.55
CA LEU A 7 13.91 0.17 -3.98
C LEU A 7 15.11 -0.61 -4.56
N LYS A 8 16.28 -0.53 -3.93
CA LYS A 8 17.51 -1.22 -4.37
C LYS A 8 17.48 -2.73 -4.09
N TYR A 9 16.63 -3.18 -3.16
CA TYR A 9 16.47 -4.60 -2.81
C TYR A 9 15.02 -5.05 -3.07
N SER A 10 14.71 -5.38 -4.33
CA SER A 10 13.38 -5.80 -4.78
C SER A 10 12.77 -6.97 -4.00
N HIS A 11 13.59 -7.85 -3.40
CA HIS A 11 13.12 -8.98 -2.58
C HIS A 11 12.70 -8.57 -1.14
N LEU A 12 13.16 -7.42 -0.64
CA LEU A 12 12.73 -6.84 0.64
C LEU A 12 11.42 -6.06 0.49
N PHE A 13 11.14 -5.52 -0.69
CA PHE A 13 9.91 -4.81 -1.01
C PHE A 13 8.66 -5.67 -0.74
N PHE A 14 8.65 -6.93 -1.20
CA PHE A 14 7.55 -7.86 -0.96
C PHE A 14 7.39 -8.30 0.49
N LYS A 15 8.41 -8.11 1.34
CA LYS A 15 8.27 -8.34 2.79
C LYS A 15 7.55 -7.19 3.48
N VAL A 16 7.68 -5.98 2.94
CA VAL A 16 7.05 -4.76 3.47
C VAL A 16 5.64 -4.56 2.93
N ILE A 17 5.41 -4.92 1.65
CA ILE A 17 4.12 -4.84 1.00
C ILE A 17 3.66 -6.26 0.64
N PRO A 18 2.77 -6.85 1.44
CA PRO A 18 2.24 -8.18 1.15
C PRO A 18 1.49 -8.20 -0.18
N SER A 19 1.76 -9.21 -1.00
CA SER A 19 1.13 -9.40 -2.30
C SER A 19 -0.35 -9.77 -2.17
N GLY A 20 -1.10 -9.59 -3.26
CA GLY A 20 -2.53 -9.90 -3.31
C GLY A 20 -3.46 -8.75 -2.92
N GLN A 21 -2.91 -7.62 -2.46
CA GLN A 21 -3.65 -6.37 -2.26
C GLN A 21 -3.77 -5.62 -3.59
N SER A 22 -4.99 -5.19 -3.94
CA SER A 22 -5.24 -4.40 -5.15
C SER A 22 -6.49 -3.53 -4.97
N PHE A 23 -6.78 -2.68 -5.95
CA PHE A 23 -8.00 -1.88 -6.01
C PHE A 23 -9.18 -2.62 -6.67
N VAL A 24 -9.04 -3.92 -6.97
CA VAL A 24 -10.07 -4.72 -7.66
C VAL A 24 -11.10 -5.22 -6.66
N LYS A 25 -12.36 -4.79 -6.84
CA LYS A 25 -13.50 -5.27 -6.04
C LYS A 25 -13.87 -6.71 -6.43
N SER A 26 -14.50 -7.42 -5.50
CA SER A 26 -15.20 -8.66 -5.82
C SER A 26 -16.44 -8.35 -6.67
N SER A 27 -16.70 -9.20 -7.65
CA SER A 27 -17.92 -9.17 -8.46
C SER A 27 -19.07 -9.98 -7.86
N ASP A 28 -18.75 -10.91 -6.96
CA ASP A 28 -19.65 -11.93 -6.41
C ASP A 28 -19.90 -11.78 -4.89
N GLY A 29 -19.36 -10.72 -4.28
CA GLY A 29 -19.43 -10.48 -2.84
C GLY A 29 -18.51 -11.35 -1.99
N THR A 30 -17.64 -12.16 -2.61
CA THR A 30 -16.63 -12.95 -1.91
C THR A 30 -15.45 -12.09 -1.45
N GLY A 31 -14.59 -12.65 -0.59
CA GLY A 31 -13.35 -12.00 -0.16
C GLY A 31 -12.24 -11.97 -1.22
N LEU A 32 -12.47 -12.55 -2.41
CA LEU A 32 -11.46 -12.66 -3.46
C LEU A 32 -11.81 -11.77 -4.65
N ASN A 33 -10.78 -11.25 -5.31
CA ASN A 33 -10.92 -10.53 -6.57
C ASN A 33 -10.68 -11.46 -7.77
N ALA A 34 -11.02 -10.98 -8.97
CA ALA A 34 -10.88 -11.74 -10.22
C ALA A 34 -9.41 -12.15 -10.55
N ASN A 35 -8.42 -11.55 -9.89
CA ASN A 35 -7.00 -11.85 -10.07
C ASN A 35 -6.49 -12.90 -9.07
N GLY A 36 -7.36 -13.51 -8.27
CA GLY A 36 -6.98 -14.46 -7.21
C GLY A 36 -6.35 -13.80 -5.98
N GLY A 37 -6.43 -12.48 -5.86
CA GLY A 37 -6.02 -11.72 -4.67
C GLY A 37 -7.21 -11.36 -3.78
N PHE A 38 -6.98 -10.52 -2.76
CA PHE A 38 -8.03 -10.03 -1.87
C PHE A 38 -8.91 -8.98 -2.56
N ALA A 39 -10.22 -9.06 -2.34
CA ALA A 39 -11.15 -8.05 -2.78
C ALA A 39 -10.85 -6.69 -2.13
N TYR A 40 -10.88 -5.64 -2.93
CA TYR A 40 -10.69 -4.28 -2.44
C TYR A 40 -11.85 -3.85 -1.53
N VAL A 41 -11.49 -3.50 -0.30
CA VAL A 41 -12.42 -3.03 0.75
C VAL A 41 -12.02 -1.66 1.33
N GLY A 42 -11.13 -0.92 0.64
CA GLY A 42 -10.63 0.39 1.12
C GLY A 42 -9.61 0.30 2.25
N MET A 43 -8.96 -0.86 2.40
CA MET A 43 -7.97 -1.14 3.44
C MET A 43 -6.69 -1.69 2.82
N PHE A 44 -5.56 -1.19 3.28
CA PHE A 44 -4.23 -1.67 2.94
C PHE A 44 -3.43 -1.95 4.21
N TRP A 45 -2.53 -2.93 4.16
CA TRP A 45 -1.60 -3.19 5.25
C TRP A 45 -0.16 -3.30 4.77
N PHE A 46 0.73 -2.85 5.65
CA PHE A 46 2.16 -2.78 5.46
C PHE A 46 2.85 -3.44 6.63
N ARG A 47 4.02 -4.02 6.39
CA ARG A 47 4.79 -4.72 7.42
C ARG A 47 6.12 -4.01 7.64
N PHE A 48 6.28 -3.44 8.83
CA PHE A 48 7.49 -2.72 9.21
C PHE A 48 8.32 -3.52 10.21
N TRP A 49 9.64 -3.41 10.12
CA TRP A 49 10.54 -3.96 11.11
C TRP A 49 10.81 -2.93 12.20
N ARG A 50 10.41 -3.21 13.43
CA ARG A 50 10.59 -2.32 14.58
C ARG A 50 11.05 -3.14 15.79
N PHE A 51 12.13 -2.72 16.44
CA PHE A 51 12.66 -3.33 17.67
C PHE A 51 12.83 -4.86 17.63
N GLY A 52 13.22 -5.42 16.48
CA GLY A 52 13.52 -6.85 16.35
C GLY A 52 12.31 -7.74 16.02
N TYR A 53 11.15 -7.17 15.71
CA TYR A 53 9.98 -7.90 15.26
C TYR A 53 9.26 -7.20 14.09
N TRP A 54 8.45 -7.97 13.37
CA TRP A 54 7.59 -7.46 12.30
C TRP A 54 6.29 -6.92 12.90
N VAL A 55 5.90 -5.73 12.51
CA VAL A 55 4.66 -5.06 12.90
C VAL A 55 3.81 -4.83 11.67
N ASP A 56 2.57 -5.34 11.70
CA ASP A 56 1.59 -5.10 10.66
C ASP A 56 0.83 -3.80 10.96
N VAL A 57 0.87 -2.86 10.03
CA VAL A 57 0.21 -1.56 10.10
C VAL A 57 -0.86 -1.49 9.03
N VAL A 58 -2.10 -1.33 9.47
CA VAL A 58 -3.27 -1.19 8.59
C VAL A 58 -3.62 0.29 8.43
N VAL A 59 -3.81 0.73 7.19
CA VAL A 59 -4.25 2.07 6.81
C VAL A 59 -5.45 2.01 5.87
N ASP A 60 -6.32 3.00 5.99
CA ASP A 60 -7.37 3.24 5.01
C ASP A 60 -6.81 3.98 3.79
N ASP A 61 -7.53 3.92 2.69
CA ASP A 61 -7.19 4.52 1.41
C ASP A 61 -7.58 6.00 1.26
N ARG A 62 -8.13 6.63 2.30
CA ARG A 62 -8.49 8.05 2.28
C ARG A 62 -7.22 8.87 2.41
N LEU A 63 -6.76 9.39 1.29
CA LEU A 63 -5.67 10.37 1.24
C LEU A 63 -6.28 11.78 1.21
N PRO A 64 -5.73 12.74 1.98
CA PRO A 64 -6.13 14.14 1.86
C PRO A 64 -5.89 14.62 0.42
N THR A 65 -6.94 15.23 -0.14
CA THR A 65 -6.92 15.87 -1.45
C THR A 65 -7.18 17.35 -1.27
N GLU A 66 -6.39 18.19 -1.93
CA GLU A 66 -6.60 19.63 -1.98
C GLU A 66 -7.01 20.01 -3.41
N GLY A 67 -8.21 20.57 -3.58
CA GLY A 67 -8.73 20.95 -4.90
C GLY A 67 -8.92 19.79 -5.89
N GLY A 68 -9.20 18.58 -5.39
CA GLY A 68 -9.35 17.37 -6.23
C GLY A 68 -8.03 16.78 -6.75
N ARG A 69 -6.89 17.29 -6.28
CA ARG A 69 -5.57 16.72 -6.50
C ARG A 69 -5.05 16.10 -5.20
N LEU A 70 -4.42 14.94 -5.29
CA LEU A 70 -3.76 14.32 -4.14
C LEU A 70 -2.61 15.24 -3.68
N SER A 71 -2.55 15.55 -2.37
CA SER A 71 -1.44 16.35 -1.81
C SER A 71 -0.12 15.58 -1.74
N PHE A 72 -0.13 14.27 -2.00
CA PHE A 72 1.04 13.40 -2.00
C PHE A 72 1.58 13.16 -3.41
N VAL A 73 2.82 12.68 -3.50
CA VAL A 73 3.53 12.42 -4.76
C VAL A 73 2.63 11.63 -5.73
N TYR A 74 2.19 12.29 -6.80
CA TYR A 74 1.51 11.67 -7.92
C TYR A 74 2.52 11.50 -9.05
N SER A 75 2.55 10.33 -9.66
CA SER A 75 3.01 10.24 -11.04
C SER A 75 1.99 9.43 -11.85
N SER A 76 2.23 9.35 -13.16
CA SER A 76 1.32 8.82 -14.16
C SER A 76 1.12 7.30 -14.10
N ASP A 77 1.81 6.59 -13.19
CA ASP A 77 1.84 5.13 -13.17
C ASP A 77 0.95 4.55 -12.06
N ARG A 78 0.18 3.50 -12.38
CA ARG A 78 -0.81 2.89 -11.45
C ARG A 78 -0.19 2.32 -10.17
N ASN A 79 1.14 2.24 -10.10
CA ASN A 79 1.91 1.76 -8.96
C ASN A 79 2.30 2.84 -7.95
N GLU A 80 1.97 4.11 -8.17
CA GLU A 80 2.43 5.21 -7.29
C GLU A 80 1.46 5.56 -6.16
N PHE A 81 0.29 4.92 -6.09
CA PHE A 81 -0.53 4.97 -4.89
C PHE A 81 0.15 4.28 -3.70
N TRP A 82 0.99 3.29 -3.97
CA TRP A 82 1.68 2.52 -2.93
C TRP A 82 2.66 3.38 -2.13
N SER A 83 3.31 4.38 -2.73
CA SER A 83 4.22 5.27 -2.02
C SER A 83 3.46 6.19 -1.06
N ALA A 84 2.33 6.77 -1.47
CA ALA A 84 1.49 7.61 -0.62
C ALA A 84 0.87 6.84 0.55
N LEU A 85 0.39 5.61 0.30
CA LEU A 85 -0.16 4.75 1.34
C LEU A 85 0.93 4.25 2.31
N LEU A 86 2.13 3.95 1.81
CA LEU A 86 3.28 3.57 2.64
C LEU A 86 3.71 4.73 3.54
N GLU A 87 3.77 5.96 3.01
CA GLU A 87 4.07 7.16 3.77
C GLU A 87 3.04 7.40 4.88
N LYS A 88 1.75 7.24 4.56
CA LYS A 88 0.67 7.29 5.55
C LYS A 88 0.82 6.21 6.63
N ALA A 89 1.21 4.99 6.26
CA ALA A 89 1.44 3.91 7.20
C ALA A 89 2.67 4.14 8.09
N TYR A 90 3.68 4.84 7.58
CA TYR A 90 4.87 5.22 8.35
C TYR A 90 4.58 6.38 9.33
N ALA A 91 3.66 7.28 8.98
CA ALA A 91 3.26 8.41 9.83
C ALA A 91 2.31 8.04 10.99
N LYS A 92 1.76 6.82 10.99
CA LYS A 92 0.87 6.30 12.03
C LYS A 92 1.65 5.81 13.25
#